data_AF-A0A525VHL6-F1
#
_entry.id   AF-A0A525VHL6-F1
#
_cell.length_a   1.000
_cell.length_b   1.000
_cell.length_c   1.000
_cell.angle_alpha   90.00
_cell.angle_beta   90.00
_cell.angle_gamma   90.00
#
_symmetry.space_group_name_H-M   'P 1'
#
loop_
_entity.id
_entity.type
_entity.pdbx_description
1 polymer ?
#
loop_
_entity_poly.entity_id
_entity_poly.type
_entity_poly.pdbx_seq_one_letter_code
_entity_poly.pdbx_strand_id
1 'polypeptide(L)'
;MAMSKIQKSVTIRTAEELGQALGLSAADTAEMEFRSDLTVALAKIIQAGQLTHAEIAKCAGTSRTRVTAIANGNTHGVSTDVLIRVLAATGHRAEVRVKKAVA
;
A
#
# COMPACT_ATOMS: atom_id res chain seq x y z
N MET A 1 17.98 34.32 25.66
CA MET A 1 17.45 34.09 24.31
C MET A 1 17.82 32.68 23.89
N ALA A 2 16.85 31.77 23.75
CA ALA A 2 17.12 30.38 23.40
C ALA A 2 17.38 30.27 21.89
N MET A 3 18.54 29.74 21.50
CA MET A 3 18.84 29.47 20.10
C MET A 3 17.93 28.33 19.62
N SER A 4 17.07 28.64 18.67
CA SER A 4 16.26 27.64 17.95
C SER A 4 17.21 26.65 17.27
N LYS A 5 17.19 25.38 17.70
CA LYS A 5 17.88 24.29 16.99
C LYS A 5 17.29 24.24 15.58
N ILE A 6 18.07 24.64 14.58
CA ILE A 6 17.72 24.46 13.17
C ILE A 6 17.61 22.95 12.95
N GLN A 7 16.40 22.44 12.97
CA GLN A 7 16.12 21.04 12.68
C GLN A 7 16.43 20.85 11.19
N LYS A 8 17.48 20.09 10.86
CA LYS A 8 17.85 19.77 9.47
C LYS A 8 16.63 19.12 8.81
N SER A 9 15.99 19.84 7.90
CA SER A 9 14.92 19.32 7.07
C SER A 9 15.53 18.55 5.89
N VAL A 10 15.07 17.33 5.65
CA VAL A 10 15.41 16.54 4.47
C VAL A 10 14.21 16.57 3.53
N THR A 11 14.42 16.94 2.27
CA THR A 11 13.39 16.88 1.22
C THR A 11 13.53 15.56 0.48
N ILE A 12 12.42 14.82 0.38
CA ILE A 12 12.35 13.47 -0.19
C ILE A 12 11.39 13.50 -1.37
N ARG A 13 11.76 12.86 -2.48
CA ARG A 13 10.99 12.83 -3.73
C ARG A 13 10.63 11.43 -4.22
N THR A 14 11.31 10.41 -3.71
CA THR A 14 11.08 9.00 -4.09
C THR A 14 10.86 8.13 -2.86
N ALA A 15 10.22 6.97 -3.05
CA ALA A 15 10.09 5.98 -1.98
C ALA A 15 11.46 5.48 -1.50
N GLU A 16 12.42 5.36 -2.41
CA GLU A 16 13.80 4.97 -2.11
C GLU A 16 14.50 5.97 -1.17
N GLU A 17 14.44 7.27 -1.49
CA GLU A 17 14.98 8.33 -0.64
C GLU A 17 14.30 8.33 0.75
N LEU A 18 12.99 8.04 0.78
CA LEU A 18 12.25 7.91 2.03
C LEU A 18 12.75 6.74 2.87
N GLY A 19 12.90 5.56 2.25
CA GLY A 19 13.40 4.36 2.91
C GLY A 19 14.79 4.57 3.50
N GLN A 20 15.70 5.17 2.73
CA GLN A 20 17.04 5.52 3.19
C GLN A 20 17.02 6.49 4.37
N ALA A 21 16.20 7.55 4.30
CA ALA A 21 16.07 8.53 5.38
C ALA A 21 15.50 7.92 6.68
N LEU A 22 14.69 6.86 6.55
CA LEU A 22 14.12 6.11 7.66
C LEU A 22 14.99 4.91 8.12
N GLY A 23 16.11 4.64 7.45
CA GLY A 23 16.99 3.51 7.77
C GLY A 23 16.42 2.14 7.41
N LEU A 24 15.51 2.08 6.43
CA LEU A 24 14.93 0.84 5.93
C LEU A 24 15.86 0.16 4.93
N SER A 25 15.76 -1.17 4.81
CA SER A 25 16.46 -1.88 3.75
C SER A 25 15.84 -1.58 2.37
N ALA A 26 16.61 -1.77 1.31
CA ALA A 26 16.08 -1.66 -0.06
C ALA A 26 14.93 -2.64 -0.31
N ALA A 27 14.99 -3.83 0.29
CA ALA A 27 13.93 -4.84 0.18
C ALA A 27 12.63 -4.38 0.86
N ASP A 28 12.71 -3.87 2.10
CA ASP A 28 11.54 -3.37 2.83
C ASP A 28 10.92 -2.18 2.09
N THR A 29 11.76 -1.27 1.60
CA THR A 29 11.32 -0.09 0.87
C THR A 29 10.57 -0.48 -0.41
N ALA A 30 11.11 -1.43 -1.19
CA ALA A 30 10.48 -1.92 -2.40
C ALA A 30 9.15 -2.66 -2.11
N GLU A 31 9.10 -3.48 -1.05
CA GLU A 31 7.85 -4.12 -0.63
C GLU A 31 6.79 -3.08 -0.24
N MET A 32 7.18 -2.09 0.57
CA MET A 32 6.29 -1.03 1.04
C MET A 32 5.78 -0.16 -0.11
N GLU A 33 6.63 0.23 -1.05
CA GLU A 33 6.25 0.99 -2.24
C GLU A 33 5.20 0.22 -3.06
N PHE A 34 5.51 -1.02 -3.44
CA PHE A 34 4.60 -1.85 -4.22
C PHE A 34 3.25 -2.05 -3.53
N ARG A 35 3.27 -2.30 -2.21
CA ARG A 35 2.06 -2.48 -1.43
C ARG A 35 1.27 -1.19 -1.30
N SER A 36 1.93 -0.05 -1.19
CA SER A 36 1.29 1.27 -1.15
C SER A 36 0.52 1.53 -2.44
N ASP A 37 1.17 1.33 -3.59
CA ASP A 37 0.55 1.48 -4.91
C ASP A 37 -0.67 0.58 -5.07
N LEU A 38 -0.53 -0.70 -4.71
CA LEU A 38 -1.64 -1.66 -4.74
C LEU A 38 -2.79 -1.24 -3.83
N THR A 39 -2.48 -0.75 -2.62
CA THR A 39 -3.47 -0.31 -1.63
C THR A 39 -4.25 0.90 -2.13
N VAL A 40 -3.56 1.90 -2.68
CA VAL A 40 -4.19 3.09 -3.26
C VAL A 40 -5.11 2.72 -4.42
N ALA A 41 -4.65 1.81 -5.30
CA ALA A 41 -5.46 1.31 -6.40
C ALA A 41 -6.72 0.57 -5.89
N LEU A 42 -6.56 -0.34 -4.93
CA LEU A 42 -7.68 -1.06 -4.32
C LEU A 42 -8.70 -0.12 -3.67
N ALA A 43 -8.24 0.84 -2.87
CA ALA A 43 -9.13 1.77 -2.17
C ALA A 43 -10.02 2.52 -3.17
N LYS A 44 -9.44 3.00 -4.27
CA LYS A 44 -10.19 3.66 -5.35
C LYS A 44 -11.19 2.72 -6.02
N ILE A 45 -10.78 1.49 -6.34
CA ILE A 45 -11.63 0.48 -6.98
C ILE A 45 -12.82 0.11 -6.07
N ILE A 46 -12.58 -0.11 -4.77
CA ILE A 46 -13.63 -0.46 -3.81
C ILE A 46 -14.62 0.71 -3.66
N GLN A 47 -14.11 1.94 -3.57
CA GLN A 47 -14.94 3.14 -3.42
C GLN A 47 -15.79 3.45 -4.67
N ALA A 48 -15.26 3.18 -5.87
CA ALA A 48 -15.98 3.39 -7.14
C ALA A 48 -16.84 2.20 -7.56
N GLY A 49 -16.67 1.05 -6.92
CA GLY A 49 -17.34 -0.20 -7.26
C GLY A 49 -18.78 -0.29 -6.76
N GLN A 50 -19.49 -1.29 -7.26
CA GLN A 50 -20.88 -1.57 -6.88
C GLN A 50 -21.01 -2.69 -5.84
N LEU A 51 -19.93 -3.45 -5.60
CA LEU A 51 -19.93 -4.54 -4.63
C LEU A 51 -19.83 -4.00 -3.21
N THR A 52 -20.62 -4.55 -2.31
CA THR A 52 -20.50 -4.28 -0.87
C THR A 52 -19.21 -4.89 -0.32
N HIS A 53 -18.71 -4.33 0.80
CA HIS A 53 -17.54 -4.90 1.47
C HIS A 53 -17.75 -6.38 1.89
N ALA A 54 -18.99 -6.79 2.14
CA ALA A 54 -19.32 -8.16 2.51
C ALA A 54 -19.21 -9.13 1.31
N GLU A 55 -19.68 -8.72 0.13
CA GLU A 55 -19.54 -9.50 -1.11
C GLU A 55 -18.08 -9.65 -1.50
N ILE A 56 -17.32 -8.54 -1.47
CA ILE A 56 -15.88 -8.55 -1.74
C ILE A 56 -15.16 -9.51 -0.78
N ALA A 57 -15.46 -9.43 0.51
CA ALA A 57 -14.85 -10.28 1.53
C ALA A 57 -15.13 -11.77 1.29
N LYS A 58 -16.37 -12.10 0.94
CA LYS A 58 -16.79 -13.47 0.59
C LYS A 58 -16.02 -14.00 -0.62
N CYS A 59 -15.95 -13.22 -1.69
CA CYS A 59 -15.23 -13.59 -2.91
C CYS A 59 -13.71 -13.70 -2.70
N ALA A 60 -13.12 -12.84 -1.87
CA ALA A 60 -11.68 -12.84 -1.59
C ALA A 60 -11.24 -13.87 -0.53
N GLY A 61 -12.19 -14.51 0.18
CA GLY A 61 -11.88 -15.42 1.29
C GLY A 61 -11.19 -14.69 2.45
N THR A 62 -11.73 -13.53 2.85
CA THR A 62 -11.22 -12.69 3.95
C THR A 62 -12.38 -12.12 4.77
N SER A 63 -12.09 -11.36 5.83
CA SER A 63 -13.13 -10.74 6.66
C SER A 63 -13.61 -9.41 6.08
N ARG A 64 -14.90 -9.08 6.30
CA ARG A 64 -15.47 -7.77 5.96
C ARG A 64 -14.67 -6.62 6.59
N THR A 65 -14.23 -6.77 7.84
CA THR A 65 -13.42 -5.77 8.54
C THR A 65 -12.11 -5.48 7.82
N ARG A 66 -11.44 -6.51 7.27
CA ARG A 66 -10.24 -6.31 6.45
C ARG A 66 -10.55 -5.53 5.18
N VAL A 67 -11.65 -5.83 4.49
CA VAL A 67 -12.06 -5.07 3.30
C VAL A 67 -12.33 -3.60 3.65
N THR A 68 -13.02 -3.32 4.75
CA THR A 68 -13.23 -1.94 5.22
C THR A 68 -11.91 -1.25 5.53
N ALA A 69 -10.97 -1.93 6.19
CA ALA A 69 -9.66 -1.34 6.48
C ALA A 69 -8.90 -1.00 5.20
N ILE A 70 -8.90 -1.91 4.21
CA ILE A 70 -8.29 -1.69 2.89
C ILE A 70 -8.94 -0.51 2.17
N ALA A 71 -10.27 -0.40 2.16
CA ALA A 71 -11.00 0.71 1.55
C ALA A 71 -10.63 2.08 2.16
N ASN A 72 -10.20 2.08 3.42
CA ASN A 72 -9.71 3.25 4.16
C ASN A 72 -8.19 3.43 4.07
N GLY A 73 -7.49 2.65 3.25
CA GLY A 73 -6.03 2.71 3.09
C GLY A 73 -5.24 2.08 4.25
N ASN A 74 -5.90 1.39 5.18
CA ASN A 74 -5.25 0.70 6.28
C ASN A 74 -5.05 -0.79 5.95
N THR A 75 -3.83 -1.15 5.59
CA THR A 75 -3.44 -2.53 5.27
C THR A 75 -2.49 -3.13 6.31
N HIS A 76 -2.45 -2.56 7.52
CA HIS A 76 -1.66 -3.14 8.61
C HIS A 76 -2.16 -4.56 8.94
N GLY A 77 -1.24 -5.52 9.02
CA GLY A 77 -1.57 -6.93 9.27
C GLY A 77 -2.32 -7.66 8.15
N VAL A 78 -2.45 -7.05 6.97
CA VAL A 78 -3.02 -7.68 5.77
C VAL A 78 -1.87 -8.07 4.85
N SER A 79 -1.73 -9.33 4.43
CA SER A 79 -0.65 -9.70 3.51
C SER A 79 -0.91 -9.20 2.09
N THR A 80 0.15 -9.08 1.29
CA THR A 80 0.06 -8.74 -0.14
C THR A 80 -0.84 -9.73 -0.89
N ASP A 81 -0.79 -11.02 -0.57
CA ASP A 81 -1.66 -12.04 -1.18
C ASP A 81 -3.16 -11.79 -0.92
N VAL A 82 -3.50 -11.28 0.27
CA VAL A 82 -4.89 -10.90 0.58
C VAL A 82 -5.29 -9.68 -0.26
N LEU A 83 -4.41 -8.69 -0.42
CA LEU A 83 -4.68 -7.53 -1.29
C LEU A 83 -4.94 -7.97 -2.73
N ILE A 84 -4.13 -8.90 -3.26
CA ILE A 84 -4.29 -9.45 -4.61
C ILE A 84 -5.63 -10.21 -4.75
N ARG A 85 -6.02 -11.01 -3.75
CA ARG A 85 -7.33 -11.70 -3.75
C ARG A 85 -8.50 -10.72 -3.70
N VAL A 86 -8.39 -9.64 -2.93
CA VAL A 86 -9.40 -8.58 -2.89
C VAL A 86 -9.48 -7.85 -4.24
N LEU A 87 -8.34 -7.57 -4.89
CA LEU A 87 -8.33 -7.04 -6.26
C LEU A 87 -9.11 -7.94 -7.23
N ALA A 88 -8.80 -9.25 -7.22
CA ALA A 88 -9.48 -10.23 -8.06
C ALA A 88 -10.98 -10.31 -7.79
N ALA A 89 -11.39 -10.24 -6.52
CA ALA A 89 -12.80 -10.22 -6.12
C ALA A 89 -13.57 -8.99 -6.64
N THR A 90 -12.88 -7.90 -6.96
CA THR A 90 -13.50 -6.72 -7.60
C THR A 90 -13.51 -6.78 -9.13
N GLY A 91 -13.10 -7.91 -9.73
CA GLY A 91 -13.04 -8.08 -11.18
C GLY A 91 -11.79 -7.47 -11.84
N HIS A 92 -10.79 -7.08 -11.04
CA HIS A 92 -9.55 -6.47 -11.51
C HIS A 92 -8.38 -7.45 -11.38
N ARG A 93 -7.32 -7.23 -12.18
CA ARG A 93 -6.09 -8.04 -12.13
C ARG A 93 -4.88 -7.14 -12.10
N ALA A 94 -3.87 -7.52 -11.32
CA ALA A 94 -2.57 -6.86 -11.32
C ALA A 94 -1.71 -7.38 -12.49
N GLU A 95 -0.99 -6.46 -13.13
CA GLU A 95 0.07 -6.78 -14.08
C GLU A 95 1.43 -6.56 -13.41
N VAL A 96 2.36 -7.49 -13.61
CA VAL A 96 3.72 -7.37 -13.08
C VAL A 96 4.61 -6.78 -14.16
N ARG A 97 5.26 -5.65 -13.83
CA ARG A 97 6.36 -5.09 -14.62
C ARG A 97 7.60 -5.09 -13.76
N VAL A 98 8.66 -5.77 -14.22
CA VAL A 98 9.94 -5.84 -13.51
C VAL A 98 10.88 -4.83 -14.11
N LYS A 99 11.50 -4.02 -13.26
CA LYS A 99 12.56 -3.08 -13.63
C LYS A 99 13.82 -3.45 -12.85
N LYS A 100 14.98 -3.09 -13.39
CA LYS A 100 16.24 -3.21 -12.65
C LYS A 100 16.20 -2.26 -11.45
N ALA A 101 16.37 -2.80 -10.25
CA ALA A 101 16.56 -1.98 -9.06
C ALA A 101 17.90 -1.23 -9.17
N VAL A 102 17.88 0.05 -8.82
CA VAL A 102 19.13 0.80 -8.58
C VAL A 102 19.65 0.29 -7.24
N ALA A 103 20.90 -0.16 -7.23
CA ALA A 103 21.59 -0.66 -6.04
C ALA A 103 22.36 0.47 -5.36
#